data_AF-A0A7X7QPE2-F1
#
_entry.id   AF-A0A7X7QPE2-F1
#
_cell.length_a   1.000
_cell.length_b   1.000
_cell.length_c   1.000
_cell.angle_alpha   90.00
_cell.angle_beta   90.00
_cell.angle_gamma   90.00
#
_symmetry.space_group_name_H-M   'P 1'
#
loop_
_entity.id
_entity.type
_entity.pdbx_description
1 polymer ?
#
loop_
_entity_poly.entity_id
_entity_poly.type
_entity_poly.pdbx_seq_one_letter_code
_entity_poly.pdbx_strand_id
1 'polypeptide(L)'
;MIIDGNSIINRAFFGLGQGGRLTAPDGTPTGAVYTFLNMFLRYFNEYQPTHICIAFDRPEPTFRHKRYEDYKATRKGMPEELAVQMPILKSCLEALRIYNVEKAGYEADDIIGTFAARYGSKELPVYILSGDRDDFQLLNENVTQIYPQNRGETTVYTPELVFEKMGVRPDQVVISKL
;
A
#
# COMPACT_ATOMS: atom_id res chain seq x y z
N MET A 1 11.84 2.11 -2.99
CA MET A 1 10.69 1.65 -2.21
C MET A 1 9.41 2.12 -2.90
N ILE A 2 8.42 1.23 -3.02
CA ILE A 2 7.10 1.53 -3.57
C ILE A 2 6.10 1.27 -2.44
N ILE A 3 5.24 2.24 -2.14
CA ILE A 3 4.26 2.11 -1.05
C ILE A 3 2.86 1.96 -1.66
N ASP A 4 2.10 0.97 -1.21
CA ASP A 4 0.66 0.91 -1.45
C ASP A 4 -0.04 1.90 -0.51
N GLY A 5 -0.37 3.08 -1.02
CA GLY A 5 -0.99 4.15 -0.25
C GLY A 5 -2.33 3.74 0.34
N ASN A 6 -3.16 3.02 -0.42
CA ASN A 6 -4.48 2.55 0.00
C ASN A 6 -4.35 1.49 1.10
N SER A 7 -3.45 0.53 0.95
CA SER A 7 -3.24 -0.52 1.96
C SER A 7 -2.70 0.04 3.27
N ILE A 8 -1.71 0.94 3.21
CA ILE A 8 -1.10 1.54 4.41
C ILE A 8 -2.06 2.52 5.11
N ILE A 9 -2.83 3.33 4.39
CA ILE A 9 -3.76 4.27 5.05
C ILE A 9 -4.96 3.54 5.69
N ASN A 10 -5.46 2.46 5.07
CA ASN A 10 -6.47 1.61 5.71
C ASN A 10 -5.93 0.96 6.97
N ARG A 11 -4.70 0.43 6.93
CA ARG A 11 -4.06 -0.14 8.12
C ARG A 11 -3.82 0.94 9.19
N ALA A 12 -3.41 2.14 8.80
CA ALA A 12 -3.25 3.26 9.70
C ALA A 12 -4.58 3.57 10.40
N PHE A 13 -5.69 3.65 9.66
CA PHE A 13 -7.04 3.95 10.16
C PHE A 13 -7.62 2.87 11.08
N PHE A 14 -7.57 1.59 10.69
CA PHE A 14 -8.12 0.51 11.51
C PHE A 14 -7.16 0.05 12.63
N GLY A 15 -5.88 0.35 12.51
CA GLY A 15 -4.85 0.14 13.53
C GLY A 15 -4.84 1.21 14.62
N LEU A 16 -5.64 2.27 14.45
CA LEU A 16 -5.84 3.29 15.47
C LEU A 16 -6.49 2.64 16.70
N GLY A 17 -5.70 2.39 17.75
CA GLY A 17 -6.26 2.20 19.08
C GLY A 17 -6.90 3.50 19.60
N GLN A 18 -6.80 3.79 20.90
CA GLN A 18 -7.38 5.02 21.45
C GLN A 18 -6.79 6.33 20.87
N GLY A 19 -5.60 6.28 20.25
CA GLY A 19 -4.97 7.42 19.55
C GLY A 19 -5.61 7.79 18.20
N GLY A 20 -6.68 7.11 17.77
CA GLY A 20 -7.38 7.42 16.52
C GLY A 20 -8.22 8.67 16.50
N ARG A 21 -8.49 9.26 17.67
CA ARG A 21 -9.37 10.41 17.85
C ARG A 21 -8.63 11.74 17.69
N LEU A 22 -7.63 11.78 16.83
CA LEU A 22 -6.97 13.04 16.50
C LEU A 22 -7.84 13.83 15.54
N THR A 23 -8.08 15.08 15.89
CA THR A 23 -8.85 16.04 15.09
C THR A 23 -8.07 17.34 15.01
N ALA A 24 -8.18 18.02 13.87
CA ALA A 24 -7.75 19.40 13.73
C ALA A 24 -8.69 20.34 14.53
N PRO A 25 -8.31 21.61 14.76
CA PRO A 25 -9.14 22.55 15.52
C PRO A 25 -10.55 22.77 14.96
N ASP A 26 -10.74 22.54 13.66
CA ASP A 26 -12.03 22.61 12.97
C ASP A 26 -12.86 21.32 13.08
N GLY A 27 -12.36 20.32 13.80
CA GLY A 27 -13.01 19.02 13.98
C GLY A 27 -12.66 17.98 12.89
N THR A 28 -11.88 18.34 11.87
CA THR A 28 -11.50 17.40 10.80
C THR A 28 -10.67 16.24 11.38
N PRO A 29 -11.05 14.98 11.19
CA PRO A 29 -10.25 13.82 11.61
C PRO A 29 -8.87 13.84 10.96
N THR A 30 -7.82 13.53 11.71
CA THR A 30 -6.43 13.48 11.23
C THR A 30 -5.64 12.27 11.72
N GLY A 31 -6.29 11.38 12.47
CA GLY A 31 -5.65 10.21 13.08
C GLY A 31 -5.01 9.25 12.07
N ALA A 32 -5.65 9.00 10.92
CA ALA A 32 -5.11 8.13 9.89
C ALA A 32 -3.90 8.77 9.20
N VAL A 33 -3.96 10.08 8.91
CA VAL A 33 -2.83 10.82 8.33
C VAL A 33 -1.62 10.78 9.26
N TYR A 34 -1.83 11.07 10.56
CA TYR A 34 -0.78 11.04 11.56
C TYR A 34 -0.12 9.65 11.66
N THR A 35 -0.92 8.60 11.79
CA THR A 35 -0.40 7.22 11.88
C THR A 35 0.29 6.79 10.58
N PHE A 36 -0.25 7.15 9.42
CA PHE A 36 0.39 6.87 8.14
C PHE A 36 1.77 7.52 8.07
N LEU A 37 1.89 8.81 8.41
CA LEU A 37 3.16 9.54 8.35
C LEU A 37 4.19 8.95 9.33
N ASN A 38 3.75 8.51 10.52
CA ASN A 38 4.63 7.80 11.45
C ASN A 38 5.11 6.45 10.90
N MET A 39 4.22 5.66 10.29
CA MET A 39 4.60 4.41 9.62
C MET A 39 5.58 4.68 8.48
N PHE A 40 5.28 5.67 7.64
CA PHE A 40 6.15 6.12 6.55
C PHE A 40 7.54 6.49 7.07
N LEU A 41 7.64 7.37 8.07
CA LEU A 41 8.92 7.81 8.64
C LEU A 41 9.71 6.66 9.25
N ARG A 42 9.04 5.73 9.94
CA ARG A 42 9.67 4.52 10.48
C ARG A 42 10.34 3.72 9.36
N TYR A 43 9.60 3.35 8.32
CA TYR A 43 10.13 2.55 7.23
C TYR A 43 11.14 3.30 6.36
N PHE A 44 10.95 4.61 6.18
CA PHE A 44 11.92 5.45 5.51
C PHE A 44 13.27 5.44 6.25
N ASN A 45 13.26 5.60 7.57
CA ASN A 45 14.48 5.60 8.37
C ASN A 45 15.13 4.21 8.46
N GLU A 46 14.34 3.15 8.54
CA GLU A 46 14.83 1.77 8.65
C GLU A 46 15.46 1.27 7.34
N TYR A 47 14.83 1.54 6.19
CA TYR A 47 15.27 1.03 4.89
C TYR A 47 16.06 2.03 4.06
N GLN A 48 16.11 3.30 4.47
CA GLN A 48 16.85 4.40 3.82
C GLN A 48 16.76 4.39 2.28
N PRO A 49 15.54 4.38 1.70
CA PRO A 49 15.38 4.23 0.26
C PRO A 49 15.92 5.47 -0.48
N THR A 50 16.69 5.23 -1.55
CA THR A 50 17.18 6.31 -2.44
C THR A 50 16.09 6.85 -3.36
N HIS A 51 15.09 6.02 -3.67
CA HIS A 51 13.94 6.36 -4.51
C HIS A 51 12.65 5.89 -3.85
N ILE A 52 11.63 6.74 -3.86
CA ILE A 52 10.35 6.46 -3.22
C ILE A 52 9.17 7.01 -4.03
N CYS A 53 8.10 6.23 -4.08
CA CYS A 53 6.81 6.65 -4.61
C CYS A 53 5.68 5.95 -3.85
N ILE A 54 4.49 6.53 -3.93
CA ILE A 54 3.29 6.01 -3.28
C ILE A 54 2.21 5.85 -4.35
N ALA A 55 1.72 4.64 -4.54
CA ALA A 55 0.65 4.33 -5.47
C ALA A 55 -0.71 4.49 -4.78
N PHE A 56 -1.66 5.13 -5.44
CA PHE A 56 -3.05 5.23 -4.97
C PHE A 56 -4.03 4.73 -6.02
N ASP A 57 -5.10 4.08 -5.56
CA ASP A 57 -6.27 3.79 -6.38
C ASP A 57 -6.98 5.08 -6.77
N ARG A 58 -7.64 5.00 -7.92
CA ARG A 58 -8.54 6.03 -8.42
C ARG A 58 -9.99 5.55 -8.38
N PRO A 59 -10.95 6.48 -8.18
CA PRO A 59 -12.37 6.13 -8.13
C PRO A 59 -12.94 5.71 -9.50
N GLU A 60 -12.28 6.09 -10.61
CA GLU A 60 -12.76 5.72 -11.94
C GLU A 60 -12.71 4.20 -12.19
N PRO A 61 -13.73 3.62 -12.85
CA PRO A 61 -13.77 2.19 -13.14
C PRO A 61 -12.53 1.70 -13.91
N THR A 62 -11.93 0.62 -13.41
CA THR A 62 -10.77 -0.02 -14.05
C THR A 62 -11.21 -0.94 -15.19
N PHE A 63 -10.26 -1.44 -15.98
CA PHE A 63 -10.56 -2.44 -17.02
C PHE A 63 -11.18 -3.72 -16.43
N ARG A 64 -10.92 -4.04 -15.16
CA ARG A 64 -11.50 -5.19 -14.45
C ARG A 64 -13.00 -5.00 -14.21
N HIS A 65 -13.42 -3.82 -13.75
CA HIS A 65 -14.83 -3.46 -13.58
C HIS A 65 -15.60 -3.52 -14.90
N LYS A 66 -14.96 -3.17 -16.03
CA LYS A 66 -15.55 -3.29 -17.37
C LYS A 66 -15.73 -4.74 -17.83
N ARG A 67 -14.93 -5.67 -17.31
CA ARG A 67 -14.93 -7.09 -17.70
C ARG A 67 -15.82 -7.94 -16.79
N TYR A 68 -16.04 -7.53 -15.55
CA TYR A 68 -16.89 -8.20 -14.58
C TYR A 68 -17.54 -7.15 -13.65
N GLU A 69 -18.87 -7.00 -13.74
CA GLU A 69 -19.62 -5.97 -13.00
C GLU A 69 -19.59 -6.19 -11.48
N ASP A 70 -19.56 -7.45 -11.03
CA ASP A 70 -19.53 -7.80 -9.61
C ASP A 70 -18.11 -7.75 -9.00
N TYR A 71 -17.10 -7.33 -9.76
CA TYR A 71 -15.73 -7.21 -9.28
C TYR A 71 -15.68 -6.23 -8.10
N LYS A 72 -15.20 -6.71 -6.93
CA LYS A 72 -15.17 -5.98 -5.65
C LYS A 72 -16.55 -5.54 -5.12
N ALA A 73 -17.67 -6.06 -5.62
CA ALA A 73 -19.02 -5.67 -5.19
C ALA A 73 -19.26 -5.89 -3.68
N THR A 74 -18.56 -6.84 -3.05
CA THR A 74 -18.67 -7.12 -1.61
C THR A 74 -17.73 -6.29 -0.73
N ARG A 75 -16.83 -5.48 -1.32
CA ARG A 75 -15.95 -4.60 -0.54
C ARG A 75 -16.77 -3.44 0.04
N LYS A 76 -16.67 -3.27 1.36
CA LYS A 76 -17.17 -2.05 1.99
C LYS A 76 -16.40 -0.84 1.45
N GLY A 77 -17.13 0.21 1.09
CA GLY A 77 -16.55 1.48 0.69
C GLY A 77 -15.66 2.05 1.80
N MET A 78 -14.78 2.97 1.41
CA MET A 78 -13.94 3.71 2.34
C MET A 78 -14.84 4.46 3.35
N PRO A 79 -14.61 4.33 4.68
CA PRO A 79 -15.33 5.10 5.67
C PRO A 79 -15.22 6.60 5.40
N GLU A 80 -16.30 7.36 5.59
CA GLU A 80 -16.32 8.81 5.32
C GLU A 80 -15.23 9.56 6.10
N GLU A 81 -15.02 9.18 7.37
CA GLU A 81 -13.97 9.71 8.24
C GLU A 81 -12.56 9.51 7.66
N LEU A 82 -12.34 8.43 6.90
CA LEU A 82 -11.10 8.17 6.21
C LEU A 82 -11.04 8.90 4.86
N ALA A 83 -12.16 8.97 4.14
CA ALA A 83 -12.24 9.63 2.84
C ALA A 83 -11.86 11.11 2.94
N VAL A 84 -12.30 11.83 3.98
CA VAL A 84 -11.94 13.25 4.20
C VAL A 84 -10.44 13.44 4.50
N GLN A 85 -9.75 12.39 4.95
CA GLN A 85 -8.31 12.43 5.25
C GLN A 85 -7.42 12.18 4.03
N MET A 86 -7.95 11.60 2.96
CA MET A 86 -7.16 11.28 1.76
C MET A 86 -6.56 12.51 1.06
N PRO A 87 -7.28 13.62 0.84
CA PRO A 87 -6.70 14.84 0.27
C PRO A 87 -5.59 15.41 1.16
N ILE A 88 -5.81 15.41 2.49
CA ILE A 88 -4.83 15.91 3.47
C ILE A 88 -3.54 15.10 3.38
N LEU A 89 -3.65 13.76 3.35
CA LEU A 89 -2.51 12.87 3.20
C LEU A 89 -1.73 13.17 1.92
N LYS A 90 -2.40 13.27 0.77
CA LYS A 90 -1.75 13.55 -0.51
C LYS A 90 -1.02 14.91 -0.48
N SER A 91 -1.63 15.94 0.10
CA SER A 91 -0.98 17.26 0.27
C SER A 91 0.24 17.20 1.20
N CYS A 92 0.19 16.44 2.29
CA CYS A 92 1.36 16.22 3.15
C CYS A 92 2.50 15.53 2.39
N LEU A 93 2.19 14.49 1.61
CA LEU A 93 3.17 13.75 0.80
C LEU A 93 3.79 14.63 -0.28
N GLU A 94 2.99 15.48 -0.93
CA GLU A 94 3.47 16.46 -1.90
C GLU A 94 4.41 17.49 -1.25
N ALA A 95 4.07 17.99 -0.04
CA ALA A 95 4.94 18.89 0.72
C ALA A 95 6.28 18.23 1.10
N LEU A 96 6.28 16.91 1.32
CA LEU A 96 7.48 16.09 1.52
C LEU A 96 8.21 15.74 0.20
N ARG A 97 7.71 16.23 -0.94
CA ARG A 97 8.22 15.94 -2.30
C ARG A 97 8.20 14.45 -2.65
N ILE A 98 7.22 13.73 -2.10
CA ILE A 98 6.99 12.32 -2.42
C ILE A 98 6.02 12.24 -3.60
N TYR A 99 6.38 11.43 -4.60
CA TYR A 99 5.54 11.24 -5.78
C TYR A 99 4.31 10.39 -5.44
N ASN A 100 3.14 11.03 -5.48
CA ASN A 100 1.84 10.37 -5.50
C ASN A 100 1.57 9.89 -6.94
N VAL A 101 1.53 8.58 -7.16
CA VAL A 101 1.34 7.98 -8.48
C VAL A 101 -0.05 7.36 -8.57
N GLU A 102 -0.82 7.81 -9.55
CA GLU A 102 -2.16 7.34 -9.83
C GLU A 102 -2.41 7.39 -11.33
N LYS A 103 -3.22 6.47 -11.86
CA LYS A 103 -3.50 6.41 -13.29
C LYS A 103 -4.92 5.92 -13.56
N ALA A 104 -5.69 6.71 -14.30
CA ALA A 104 -7.07 6.34 -14.65
C ALA A 104 -7.10 5.00 -15.40
N GLY A 105 -8.02 4.13 -15.01
CA GLY A 105 -8.19 2.79 -15.59
C GLY A 105 -7.29 1.70 -14.99
N TYR A 106 -6.38 2.05 -14.08
CA TYR A 106 -5.46 1.12 -13.41
C TYR A 106 -5.62 1.21 -11.88
N GLU A 107 -5.38 0.10 -11.19
CA GLU A 107 -5.35 0.03 -9.73
C GLU A 107 -3.95 0.33 -9.20
N ALA A 108 -3.83 0.57 -7.90
CA ALA A 108 -2.53 0.76 -7.25
C ALA A 108 -1.62 -0.47 -7.44
N ASP A 109 -2.19 -1.67 -7.39
CA ASP A 109 -1.46 -2.94 -7.60
C ASP A 109 -0.84 -3.04 -9.01
N ASP A 110 -1.54 -2.56 -10.05
CA ASP A 110 -1.03 -2.50 -11.42
C ASP A 110 0.20 -1.57 -11.52
N ILE A 111 0.17 -0.44 -10.82
CA ILE A 111 1.28 0.53 -10.77
C ILE A 111 2.47 -0.08 -10.04
N ILE A 112 2.22 -0.69 -8.87
CA ILE A 112 3.25 -1.36 -8.06
C ILE A 112 3.92 -2.47 -8.85
N GLY A 113 3.12 -3.37 -9.46
CA GLY A 113 3.63 -4.45 -10.29
C GLY A 113 4.45 -3.95 -11.48
N THR A 114 3.99 -2.89 -12.16
CA THR A 114 4.73 -2.27 -13.27
C THR A 114 6.10 -1.75 -12.83
N PHE A 115 6.16 -1.04 -11.69
CA PHE A 115 7.42 -0.47 -11.21
C PHE A 115 8.35 -1.54 -10.63
N ALA A 116 7.82 -2.52 -9.90
CA ALA A 116 8.60 -3.64 -9.39
C ALA A 116 9.24 -4.44 -10.53
N ALA A 117 8.47 -4.78 -11.58
CA ALA A 117 8.99 -5.49 -12.74
C ALA A 117 10.01 -4.66 -13.55
N ARG A 118 9.82 -3.34 -13.63
CA ARG A 118 10.70 -2.45 -14.40
C ARG A 118 12.03 -2.17 -13.70
N TYR A 119 12.02 -2.02 -12.38
CA TYR A 119 13.16 -1.50 -11.62
C TYR A 119 13.82 -2.54 -10.72
N GLY A 120 13.16 -3.67 -10.42
CA GLY A 120 13.74 -4.74 -9.61
C GLY A 120 14.96 -5.37 -10.27
N SER A 121 16.15 -5.02 -9.80
CA SER A 121 17.42 -5.62 -10.20
C SER A 121 18.36 -5.76 -9.00
N LYS A 122 19.51 -6.41 -9.20
CA LYS A 122 20.54 -6.56 -8.15
C LYS A 122 21.10 -5.22 -7.69
N GLU A 123 21.22 -4.27 -8.62
CA GLU A 123 21.71 -2.91 -8.36
C GLU A 123 20.64 -1.98 -7.77
N LEU A 124 19.36 -2.29 -8.02
CA LEU A 124 18.22 -1.52 -7.55
C LEU A 124 17.15 -2.44 -6.95
N PRO A 125 17.39 -3.00 -5.75
CA PRO A 125 16.42 -3.85 -5.10
C PRO A 125 15.16 -3.04 -4.74
N VAL A 126 14.00 -3.66 -4.94
CA VAL A 126 12.70 -3.03 -4.71
C VAL A 126 12.08 -3.58 -3.44
N TYR A 127 11.75 -2.67 -2.53
CA TYR A 127 10.87 -2.93 -1.39
C TYR A 127 9.46 -2.43 -1.69
N ILE A 128 8.47 -3.33 -1.59
CA ILE A 128 7.05 -3.01 -1.65
C ILE A 128 6.55 -2.91 -0.20
N LEU A 129 6.11 -1.72 0.23
CA LEU A 129 5.48 -1.53 1.54
C LEU A 129 3.97 -1.61 1.37
N SER A 130 3.39 -2.74 1.77
CA SER A 130 1.98 -3.04 1.57
C SER A 130 1.48 -4.09 2.56
N GLY A 131 0.23 -3.98 2.96
CA GLY A 131 -0.50 -5.02 3.69
C GLY A 131 -1.37 -5.93 2.82
N ASP A 132 -1.32 -5.82 1.49
CA ASP A 132 -2.03 -6.71 0.56
C ASP A 132 -1.16 -7.94 0.25
N ARG A 133 -1.74 -9.15 0.36
CA ARG A 133 -1.03 -10.40 0.05
C ARG A 133 -1.00 -10.71 -1.45
N ASP A 134 -1.83 -10.02 -2.24
CA ASP A 134 -1.78 -10.16 -3.69
C ASP A 134 -0.41 -9.71 -4.24
N ASP A 135 0.33 -8.84 -3.53
CA ASP A 135 1.69 -8.43 -3.89
C ASP A 135 2.70 -9.59 -3.82
N PHE A 136 2.38 -10.71 -3.14
CA PHE A 136 3.26 -11.88 -3.08
C PHE A 136 3.60 -12.44 -4.46
N GLN A 137 2.73 -12.26 -5.45
CA GLN A 137 2.97 -12.68 -6.83
C GLN A 137 4.16 -11.94 -7.49
N LEU A 138 4.54 -10.77 -6.96
CA LEU A 138 5.59 -9.92 -7.52
C LEU A 138 6.98 -10.27 -6.98
N LEU A 139 7.06 -11.10 -5.93
CA LEU A 139 8.30 -11.34 -5.19
C LEU A 139 9.27 -12.21 -5.97
N ASN A 140 10.54 -11.82 -5.95
CA ASN A 140 11.65 -12.53 -6.56
C ASN A 140 12.96 -12.13 -5.84
N GLU A 141 14.11 -12.55 -6.36
CA GLU A 141 15.43 -12.25 -5.76
C GLU A 141 15.70 -10.75 -5.53
N ASN A 142 15.06 -9.87 -6.29
CA ASN A 142 15.27 -8.41 -6.24
C ASN A 142 14.03 -7.64 -5.77
N VAL A 143 12.93 -8.33 -5.45
CA VAL A 143 11.66 -7.70 -5.04
C VAL A 143 11.18 -8.35 -3.75
N THR A 144 11.09 -7.54 -2.69
CA THR A 144 10.71 -7.96 -1.34
C THR A 144 9.50 -7.18 -0.87
N GLN A 145 8.56 -7.82 -0.17
CA GLN A 145 7.46 -7.10 0.48
C GLN A 145 7.74 -6.90 1.96
N ILE A 146 7.63 -5.64 2.40
CA ILE A 146 7.54 -5.25 3.79
C ILE A 146 6.05 -5.24 4.14
N TYR A 147 5.63 -6.18 4.99
CA TYR A 147 4.24 -6.35 5.42
C TYR A 147 4.07 -5.89 6.87
N PRO A 148 3.52 -4.68 7.10
CA PRO A 148 3.22 -4.21 8.45
C PRO A 148 2.11 -5.05 9.06
N GLN A 149 2.33 -5.55 10.28
CA GLN A 149 1.34 -6.27 11.05
C GLN A 149 0.67 -5.37 12.10
N ASN A 150 -0.22 -5.94 12.89
CA ASN A 150 -0.83 -5.26 14.02
C ASN A 150 0.22 -4.99 15.11
N ARG A 151 -0.04 -4.00 15.98
CA ARG A 151 0.81 -3.66 17.14
C ARG A 151 2.25 -3.28 16.79
N GLY A 152 2.51 -2.87 15.54
CA GLY A 152 3.81 -2.37 15.12
C GLY A 152 4.80 -3.44 14.66
N GLU A 153 4.45 -4.73 14.75
CA GLU A 153 5.25 -5.81 14.17
C GLU A 153 5.34 -5.68 12.64
N THR A 154 6.41 -6.20 12.05
CA THR A 154 6.62 -6.21 10.60
C THR A 154 7.10 -7.59 10.19
N THR A 155 6.59 -8.10 9.07
CA THR A 155 7.15 -9.30 8.41
C THR A 155 7.68 -8.91 7.05
N VAL A 156 8.89 -9.35 6.76
CA VAL A 156 9.52 -9.17 5.45
C VAL A 156 9.32 -10.46 4.66
N TYR A 157 8.49 -10.42 3.62
CA TYR A 157 8.22 -11.55 2.74
C TYR A 157 9.19 -11.57 1.58
N THR A 158 9.94 -12.67 1.48
CA THR A 158 10.74 -13.09 0.33
C THR A 158 10.07 -14.29 -0.36
N PRO A 159 10.50 -14.69 -1.56
CA PRO A 159 10.01 -15.91 -2.20
C PRO A 159 10.06 -17.15 -1.31
N GLU A 160 11.14 -17.30 -0.54
CA GLU A 160 11.36 -18.41 0.37
C GLU A 160 10.35 -18.39 1.52
N LEU A 161 10.13 -17.22 2.13
CA LEU A 161 9.17 -17.11 3.23
C LEU A 161 7.72 -17.32 2.76
N VAL A 162 7.39 -16.88 1.54
CA VAL A 162 6.07 -17.18 0.93
C VAL A 162 5.90 -18.69 0.79
N PHE A 163 6.91 -19.38 0.24
CA PHE A 163 6.85 -20.84 0.09
C PHE A 163 6.76 -21.56 1.44
N GLU A 164 7.56 -21.15 2.43
CA GLU A 164 7.54 -21.73 3.78
C GLU A 164 6.15 -21.59 4.43
N LYS A 165 5.54 -20.41 4.33
CA LYS A 165 4.26 -20.13 5.01
C LYS A 165 3.03 -20.60 4.26
N MET A 166 3.07 -20.62 2.93
CA MET A 166 1.90 -20.85 2.09
C MET A 166 1.97 -22.13 1.25
N GLY A 167 3.14 -22.77 1.15
CA GLY A 167 3.35 -23.96 0.33
C GLY A 167 3.30 -23.70 -1.19
N VAL A 168 3.27 -22.42 -1.60
CA VAL A 168 3.21 -21.99 -3.00
C VAL A 168 4.32 -20.98 -3.27
N ARG A 169 4.86 -20.99 -4.49
CA ARG A 169 5.83 -19.98 -4.93
C ARG A 169 5.12 -18.69 -5.39
N PRO A 170 5.81 -17.55 -5.44
CA PRO A 170 5.27 -16.30 -5.99
C PRO A 170 4.55 -16.46 -7.35
N ASP A 171 5.13 -17.21 -8.29
CA ASP A 171 4.55 -17.48 -9.62
C ASP A 171 3.24 -18.30 -9.61
N GLN A 172 2.90 -18.86 -8.45
CA GLN A 172 1.69 -19.66 -8.23
C GLN A 172 0.65 -18.93 -7.39
N VAL A 173 0.98 -17.74 -6.85
CA VAL A 173 0.01 -16.88 -6.18
C VAL A 173 -0.88 -16.23 -7.23
N VAL A 174 -2.16 -16.61 -7.25
CA VAL A 174 -3.16 -15.98 -8.11
C VAL A 174 -3.92 -14.93 -7.31
N ILE A 175 -4.24 -13.80 -7.95
CA ILE A 175 -5.06 -12.72 -7.38
C ILE A 175 -6.34 -13.32 -6.79
N SER A 176 -6.52 -13.16 -5.47
CA SER A 176 -7.67 -13.73 -4.74
C SER A 176 -8.98 -12.95 -4.93
N LYS A 177 -9.02 -12.01 -5.87
CA LYS A 177 -10.12 -11.07 -6.14
C LYS A 177 -11.02 -11.52 -7.31
N LEU A 178 -11.52 -12.76 -7.31
CA LEU A 178 -12.63 -13.20 -8.17
C LEU A 178 -13.96 -13.14 -7.42
#